data_AF-A0A2S9YMV2-F1
#
_entry.id   AF-A0A2S9YMV2-F1
#
_cell.length_a   1.000
_cell.length_b   1.000
_cell.length_c   1.000
_cell.angle_alpha   90.00
_cell.angle_beta   90.00
_cell.angle_gamma   90.00
#
_symmetry.space_group_name_H-M   'P 1'
#
loop_
_entity.id
_entity.type
_entity.pdbx_description
1 polymer ?
#
loop_
_entity_poly.entity_id
_entity_poly.type
_entity_poly.pdbx_seq_one_letter_code
_entity_poly.pdbx_strand_id
1 'polypeptide(L)'
;MQQAPRRLIALAAGVAVHVLPGSALAAPAASSAGSPAPIEAQLEIDTTRAGAGADVLRRRIEERANIALRHAKVLPGDRDDLTLAVSVEEIGGDAPGYILTFELHAADGSMLDEPTEHECSLCTETELVARVEAELEPMIAALRAIAESSDEPDQADPPPLEPGPEGAPIDAPPPSHHAGMLAGGITLLVLGTGSLGAAVGLIVPKPKIDEDNPLDLITTRPVGYALLAGGLACAVTGAVLTAIAAKQRRQARLSLAPFGDRHSAGLSVGWRLP
;
A
#
# COMPACT_ATOMS: atom_id res chain seq x y z
N MET A 1 34.55 -48.28 14.42
CA MET A 1 33.78 -47.39 13.53
C MET A 1 34.52 -46.06 13.43
N GLN A 2 35.12 -45.77 12.27
CA GLN A 2 35.96 -44.60 12.01
C GLN A 2 35.10 -43.41 11.53
N GLN A 3 35.21 -42.26 12.20
CA GLN A 3 34.59 -41.01 11.77
C GLN A 3 35.57 -40.22 10.89
N ALA A 4 35.14 -39.90 9.67
CA ALA A 4 35.87 -39.05 8.73
C ALA A 4 35.56 -37.56 8.97
N PRO A 5 36.54 -36.65 8.87
CA PRO A 5 36.32 -35.22 9.05
C PRO A 5 35.76 -34.58 7.77
N ARG A 6 34.60 -33.92 7.89
CA ARG A 6 34.00 -33.09 6.84
C ARG A 6 34.75 -31.75 6.75
N ARG A 7 35.42 -31.51 5.62
CA ARG A 7 36.01 -30.22 5.26
C ARG A 7 34.92 -29.26 4.75
N LEU A 8 34.75 -28.14 5.45
CA LEU A 8 33.95 -26.99 5.00
C LEU A 8 34.78 -26.18 4.01
N ILE A 9 34.34 -26.12 2.76
CA ILE A 9 34.89 -25.23 1.72
C ILE A 9 34.06 -23.94 1.77
N ALA A 10 34.67 -22.85 2.23
CA ALA A 10 34.07 -21.52 2.20
C ALA A 10 34.36 -20.88 0.84
N LEU A 11 33.32 -20.74 0.01
CA LEU A 11 33.36 -19.99 -1.25
C LEU A 11 32.99 -18.54 -0.97
N ALA A 12 33.99 -17.66 -0.92
CA ALA A 12 33.79 -16.21 -0.90
C ALA A 12 33.57 -15.72 -2.34
N ALA A 13 32.32 -15.40 -2.69
CA ALA A 13 32.00 -14.73 -3.95
C ALA A 13 32.14 -13.22 -3.77
N GLY A 14 33.23 -12.65 -4.28
CA GLY A 14 33.43 -11.20 -4.35
C GLY A 14 32.53 -10.59 -5.42
N VAL A 15 31.59 -9.73 -5.01
CA VAL A 15 30.77 -8.94 -5.92
C VAL A 15 31.51 -7.65 -6.24
N ALA A 16 31.98 -7.52 -7.49
CA ALA A 16 32.54 -6.28 -8.00
C ALA A 16 31.41 -5.29 -8.30
N VAL A 17 31.35 -4.20 -7.54
CA VAL A 17 30.43 -3.08 -7.77
C VAL A 17 31.09 -2.15 -8.79
N HIS A 18 30.51 -2.07 -10.00
CA HIS A 18 30.90 -1.08 -10.99
C HIS A 18 30.10 0.21 -10.77
N VAL A 19 30.81 1.28 -10.42
CA VAL A 19 30.29 2.64 -10.33
C VAL A 19 30.27 3.23 -11.74
N LEU A 20 29.09 3.51 -12.27
CA LEU A 20 28.91 4.22 -13.55
C LEU A 20 28.81 5.74 -13.29
N PRO A 21 29.42 6.59 -14.13
CA PRO A 21 29.28 8.04 -14.04
C PRO A 21 27.85 8.45 -14.42
N GLY A 22 27.18 9.14 -13.50
CA GLY A 22 25.79 9.55 -13.62
C GLY A 22 25.60 10.72 -14.57
N SER A 23 24.77 10.52 -15.59
CA SER A 23 24.21 11.59 -16.41
C SER A 23 23.22 12.40 -15.56
N ALA A 24 23.47 13.69 -15.42
CA ALA A 24 22.57 14.63 -14.75
C ALA A 24 21.29 14.82 -15.59
N LEU A 25 20.26 14.01 -15.30
CA LEU A 25 18.90 14.31 -15.73
C LEU A 25 18.37 15.48 -14.90
N ALA A 26 18.01 16.57 -15.58
CA ALA A 26 17.29 17.67 -14.97
C ALA A 26 15.99 17.13 -14.33
N ALA A 27 15.91 17.21 -13.00
CA ALA A 27 14.73 16.82 -12.26
C ALA A 27 13.56 17.75 -12.66
N PRO A 28 12.39 17.21 -13.03
CA PRO A 28 11.21 18.05 -13.22
C PRO A 28 10.97 18.83 -11.92
N ALA A 29 10.75 20.13 -12.05
CA ALA A 29 10.37 20.98 -10.93
C ALA A 29 9.15 20.33 -10.26
N ALA A 30 9.33 19.89 -9.02
CA ALA A 30 8.24 19.38 -8.20
C ALA A 30 7.24 20.53 -8.02
N SER A 31 6.19 20.54 -8.83
CA SER A 31 4.98 21.30 -8.52
C SER A 31 4.65 20.99 -7.08
N SER A 32 4.56 22.02 -6.24
CA SER A 32 4.11 21.91 -4.87
C SER A 32 2.69 21.36 -4.92
N ALA A 33 2.56 20.04 -4.93
CA ALA A 33 1.31 19.34 -4.70
C ALA A 33 0.82 19.86 -3.36
N GLY A 34 -0.29 20.61 -3.40
CA GLY A 34 -0.96 21.05 -2.18
C GLY A 34 -1.11 19.83 -1.29
N SER A 35 -0.75 19.96 -0.01
CA SER A 35 -1.03 18.88 0.92
C SER A 35 -2.53 18.61 0.84
N PRO A 36 -2.96 17.36 0.62
CA PRO A 36 -4.37 17.04 0.53
C PRO A 36 -5.07 17.59 1.78
N ALA A 37 -6.27 18.14 1.58
CA ALA A 37 -7.07 18.63 2.68
C ALA A 37 -7.22 17.50 3.72
N PRO A 38 -7.19 17.83 5.03
CA PRO A 38 -7.48 16.82 6.05
C PRO A 38 -8.91 16.30 5.84
N ILE A 39 -9.09 14.99 6.01
CA ILE A 39 -10.40 14.35 5.91
C ILE A 39 -11.07 14.45 7.27
N GLU A 40 -12.31 14.90 7.31
CA GLU A 40 -13.12 14.96 8.52
C GLU A 40 -14.12 13.79 8.51
N ALA A 41 -14.14 13.01 9.58
CA ALA A 41 -15.07 11.88 9.73
C ALA A 41 -15.47 11.67 11.18
N GLN A 42 -16.75 11.38 11.41
CA GLN A 42 -17.29 10.99 12.71
C GLN A 42 -17.05 9.49 12.94
N LEU A 43 -16.63 9.12 14.16
CA LEU A 43 -16.50 7.72 14.59
C LEU A 43 -17.63 7.38 15.54
N GLU A 44 -18.47 6.41 15.18
CA GLU A 44 -19.53 5.87 16.03
C GLU A 44 -19.24 4.43 16.41
N ILE A 45 -19.33 4.10 17.70
CA ILE A 45 -19.04 2.75 18.21
C ILE A 45 -20.25 2.26 19.02
N ASP A 46 -20.90 1.21 18.53
CA ASP A 46 -22.00 0.53 19.21
C ASP A 46 -21.53 -0.80 19.80
N THR A 47 -21.48 -0.88 21.14
CA THR A 47 -21.19 -2.12 21.87
C THR A 47 -22.38 -2.59 22.70
N THR A 48 -23.59 -2.07 22.47
CA THR A 48 -24.77 -2.37 23.29
C THR A 48 -25.09 -3.86 23.34
N ARG A 49 -24.69 -4.62 22.32
CA ARG A 49 -24.83 -6.08 22.21
C ARG A 49 -23.57 -6.88 22.55
N ALA A 50 -22.53 -6.25 23.09
CA ALA A 50 -21.24 -6.89 23.42
C ALA A 50 -21.17 -7.52 24.84
N GLY A 51 -22.30 -7.64 25.54
CA GLY A 51 -22.39 -8.30 26.85
C GLY A 51 -21.87 -7.48 28.03
N ALA A 52 -21.47 -8.17 29.11
CA ALA A 52 -21.12 -7.55 30.40
C ALA A 52 -19.88 -6.64 30.35
N GLY A 53 -19.07 -6.72 29.30
CA GLY A 53 -17.86 -5.92 29.09
C GLY A 53 -18.04 -4.73 28.14
N ALA A 54 -19.26 -4.46 27.65
CA ALA A 54 -19.55 -3.49 26.60
C ALA A 54 -18.87 -2.11 26.81
N ASP A 55 -19.00 -1.50 28.00
CA ASP A 55 -18.44 -0.17 28.26
C ASP A 55 -16.91 -0.14 28.24
N VAL A 56 -16.27 -1.20 28.77
CA VAL A 56 -14.81 -1.31 28.78
C VAL A 56 -14.31 -1.49 27.34
N LEU A 57 -15.01 -2.31 26.57
CA LEU A 57 -14.69 -2.57 25.18
C LEU A 57 -14.85 -1.31 24.32
N ARG A 58 -15.99 -0.61 24.44
CA ARG A 58 -16.24 0.66 23.74
C ARG A 58 -15.11 1.65 23.96
N ARG A 59 -14.74 1.89 25.21
CA ARG A 59 -13.66 2.82 25.55
C ARG A 59 -12.32 2.42 24.93
N ARG A 60 -11.99 1.12 24.94
CA ARG A 60 -10.73 0.63 24.36
C ARG A 60 -10.72 0.74 22.83
N ILE A 61 -11.83 0.40 22.17
CA ILE A 61 -11.99 0.55 20.73
C ILE A 61 -11.87 2.03 20.37
N GLU A 62 -12.61 2.91 21.05
CA GLU A 62 -12.59 4.36 20.82
C GLU A 62 -11.19 4.95 20.95
N GLU A 63 -10.44 4.58 22.00
CA GLU A 63 -9.07 5.05 22.20
C GLU A 63 -8.14 4.60 21.07
N ARG A 64 -8.18 3.32 20.68
CA ARG A 64 -7.32 2.77 19.62
C ARG A 64 -7.70 3.28 18.24
N ALA A 65 -8.98 3.32 17.92
CA ALA A 65 -9.49 3.83 16.66
C ALA A 65 -9.14 5.31 16.45
N ASN A 66 -9.30 6.15 17.48
CA ASN A 66 -8.91 7.57 17.39
C ASN A 66 -7.41 7.75 17.14
N ILE A 67 -6.56 6.89 17.71
CA ILE A 67 -5.11 6.91 17.43
C ILE A 67 -4.85 6.55 15.96
N ALA A 68 -5.48 5.50 15.45
CA ALA A 68 -5.34 5.06 14.06
C ALA A 68 -5.81 6.13 13.05
N LEU A 69 -6.99 6.72 13.29
CA LEU A 69 -7.56 7.79 12.47
C LEU A 69 -6.65 9.02 12.43
N ARG A 70 -6.16 9.48 13.59
CA ARG A 70 -5.23 10.62 13.66
C ARG A 70 -3.90 10.34 12.96
N HIS A 71 -3.36 9.12 13.08
CA HIS A 71 -2.15 8.72 12.36
C HIS A 71 -2.36 8.77 10.84
N ALA A 72 -3.57 8.45 10.39
CA ALA A 72 -3.98 8.58 9.00
C ALA A 72 -4.40 10.00 8.57
N LYS A 73 -4.25 11.01 9.43
CA LYS A 73 -4.70 12.40 9.18
C LYS A 73 -6.21 12.53 8.93
N VAL A 74 -7.00 11.61 9.48
CA VAL A 74 -8.45 11.77 9.59
C VAL A 74 -8.73 12.51 10.90
N LEU A 75 -9.32 13.70 10.78
CA LEU A 75 -9.72 14.52 11.90
C LEU A 75 -11.15 14.12 12.33
N PRO A 76 -11.49 14.32 13.63
CA PRO A 76 -12.87 14.16 14.08
C PRO A 76 -13.77 15.14 13.31
N GLY A 77 -14.79 14.61 12.64
CA GLY A 77 -15.80 15.39 11.94
C GLY A 77 -16.98 15.78 12.82
N ASP A 78 -17.80 16.67 12.28
CA ASP A 78 -19.11 17.06 12.80
C ASP A 78 -20.22 16.14 12.23
N ARG A 79 -21.48 16.43 12.57
CA ARG A 79 -22.64 15.59 12.20
C ARG A 79 -22.97 15.60 10.71
N ASP A 80 -22.42 16.56 9.96
CA ASP A 80 -22.62 16.72 8.53
C ASP A 80 -21.44 16.13 7.72
N ASP A 81 -20.55 15.38 8.36
CA ASP A 81 -19.43 14.68 7.74
C ASP A 81 -19.70 13.18 7.54
N LEU A 82 -18.75 12.50 6.91
CA LEU A 82 -18.76 11.04 6.75
C LEU A 82 -18.74 10.36 8.13
N THR A 83 -19.56 9.33 8.32
CA THR A 83 -19.61 8.56 9.57
C THR A 83 -19.06 7.15 9.37
N LEU A 84 -18.05 6.78 10.16
CA LEU A 84 -17.54 5.43 10.28
C LEU A 84 -18.17 4.77 11.51
N ALA A 85 -19.09 3.84 11.27
CA ALA A 85 -19.78 3.11 12.33
C ALA A 85 -19.13 1.74 12.54
N VAL A 86 -18.85 1.42 13.79
CA VAL A 86 -18.33 0.12 14.23
C VAL A 86 -19.29 -0.46 15.23
N SER A 87 -19.96 -1.57 14.89
CA SER A 87 -20.79 -2.31 15.82
C SER A 87 -20.12 -3.59 16.28
N VAL A 88 -20.29 -3.91 17.56
CA VAL A 88 -19.75 -5.12 18.19
C VAL A 88 -20.85 -5.86 18.92
N GLU A 89 -21.04 -7.11 18.54
CA GLU A 89 -22.05 -7.99 19.11
C GLU A 89 -21.38 -9.24 19.67
N GLU A 90 -21.81 -9.72 20.83
CA GLU A 90 -21.38 -11.00 21.38
C GLU A 90 -22.10 -12.13 20.64
N ILE A 91 -21.36 -13.16 20.24
CA ILE A 91 -21.95 -14.38 19.66
C ILE A 91 -22.72 -15.08 20.78
N GLY A 92 -24.05 -15.04 20.71
CA GLY A 92 -24.90 -15.68 21.72
C GLY A 92 -24.79 -17.22 21.72
N GLY A 93 -25.20 -17.83 22.83
CA GLY A 93 -25.24 -19.29 22.99
C GLY A 93 -24.03 -19.84 23.76
N ASP A 94 -23.57 -21.03 23.38
CA ASP A 94 -22.46 -21.73 24.05
C ASP A 94 -21.07 -21.42 23.44
N ALA A 95 -21.04 -20.69 22.31
CA ALA A 95 -19.81 -20.37 21.59
C ALA A 95 -19.33 -18.95 21.94
N PRO A 96 -18.18 -18.78 22.62
CA PRO A 96 -17.67 -17.45 22.93
C PRO A 96 -17.06 -16.79 21.69
N GLY A 97 -17.36 -15.51 21.49
CA GLY A 97 -16.78 -14.71 20.42
C GLY A 97 -17.58 -13.43 20.15
N TYR A 98 -17.20 -12.73 19.10
CA TYR A 98 -17.82 -11.46 18.70
C TYR A 98 -18.07 -11.40 17.19
N ILE A 99 -19.11 -10.69 16.80
CA ILE A 99 -19.34 -10.23 15.42
C ILE A 99 -19.02 -8.73 15.40
N LEU A 100 -18.17 -8.35 14.46
CA LEU A 100 -17.79 -6.97 14.17
C LEU A 100 -18.45 -6.57 12.86
N THR A 101 -19.14 -5.44 12.83
CA THR A 101 -19.64 -4.87 11.57
C THR A 101 -19.11 -3.45 11.39
N PHE A 102 -18.55 -3.19 10.22
CA PHE A 102 -18.06 -1.88 9.81
C PHE A 102 -18.96 -1.32 8.72
N GLU A 103 -19.48 -0.11 8.95
CA GLU A 103 -20.33 0.60 8.01
C GLU A 103 -19.77 1.99 7.77
N LEU A 104 -19.88 2.45 6.53
CA LEU A 104 -19.52 3.80 6.15
C LEU A 104 -20.77 4.52 5.65
N HIS A 105 -21.09 5.64 6.29
CA HIS A 105 -22.23 6.47 5.94
C HIS A 105 -21.78 7.84 5.43
N ALA A 106 -22.52 8.37 4.47
CA ALA A 106 -22.45 9.76 4.08
C ALA A 106 -23.10 10.67 5.13
N ALA A 107 -22.91 11.98 4.98
CA ALA A 107 -23.51 13.02 5.81
C ALA A 107 -25.05 12.93 5.89
N ASP A 108 -25.70 12.43 4.84
CA ASP A 108 -27.16 12.23 4.80
C ASP A 108 -27.62 10.92 5.45
N GLY A 109 -26.68 10.15 6.02
CA GLY A 109 -26.91 8.83 6.61
C GLY A 109 -27.00 7.69 5.60
N SER A 110 -26.90 7.98 4.29
CA SER A 110 -26.90 6.93 3.27
C SER A 110 -25.62 6.09 3.38
N MET A 111 -25.75 4.79 3.17
CA MET A 111 -24.65 3.85 3.24
C MET A 111 -23.81 3.96 1.95
N LEU A 112 -22.52 4.23 2.10
CA LEU A 112 -21.58 4.44 1.00
C LEU A 112 -20.97 3.14 0.47
N ASP A 113 -20.90 2.10 1.31
CA ASP A 113 -20.34 0.80 0.96
C ASP A 113 -21.10 -0.33 1.67
N GLU A 114 -21.00 -1.55 1.13
CA GLU A 114 -21.61 -2.73 1.76
C GLU A 114 -21.00 -2.98 3.15
N PRO A 115 -21.81 -3.27 4.19
CA PRO A 115 -21.31 -3.53 5.53
C PRO A 115 -20.30 -4.68 5.51
N THR A 116 -19.14 -4.44 6.09
CA THR A 116 -18.12 -5.48 6.22
C THR A 116 -18.28 -6.18 7.57
N GLU A 117 -18.67 -7.45 7.53
CA GLU A 117 -18.87 -8.28 8.72
C GLU A 117 -17.67 -9.21 8.96
N HIS A 118 -17.19 -9.27 10.21
CA HIS A 118 -16.14 -10.17 10.64
C HIS A 118 -16.53 -10.93 11.91
N GLU A 119 -16.51 -12.26 11.82
CA GLU A 119 -16.67 -13.14 12.97
C GLU A 119 -15.31 -13.41 13.64
N CYS A 120 -15.24 -13.18 14.96
CA CYS A 120 -14.07 -13.42 15.80
C CYS A 120 -14.42 -14.46 16.88
N SER A 121 -14.31 -15.75 16.52
CA SER A 121 -14.52 -16.86 17.45
C SER A 121 -13.35 -17.02 18.42
N LEU A 122 -13.66 -17.25 19.71
CA LEU A 122 -12.68 -17.44 20.79
C LEU A 122 -11.71 -16.26 21.00
N CYS A 123 -12.03 -15.07 20.50
CA CYS A 123 -11.18 -13.90 20.63
C CYS A 123 -11.24 -13.29 22.02
N THR A 124 -10.07 -12.94 22.56
CA THR A 124 -9.98 -12.09 23.75
C THR A 124 -10.35 -10.65 23.42
N GLU A 125 -10.71 -9.84 24.43
CA GLU A 125 -10.94 -8.40 24.24
C GLU A 125 -9.77 -7.69 23.56
N THR A 126 -8.53 -8.13 23.80
CA THR A 126 -7.33 -7.50 23.21
C THR A 126 -7.18 -7.85 21.74
N GLU A 127 -7.45 -9.11 21.37
CA GLU A 127 -7.44 -9.55 19.97
C GLU A 127 -8.57 -8.90 19.18
N LEU A 128 -9.74 -8.71 19.81
CA LEU A 128 -10.87 -8.01 19.22
C LEU A 128 -10.52 -6.55 18.89
N VAL A 129 -9.92 -5.82 19.85
CA VAL A 129 -9.50 -4.43 19.63
C VAL A 129 -8.41 -4.35 18.56
N ALA A 130 -7.46 -5.28 18.54
CA ALA A 130 -6.43 -5.35 17.50
C ALA A 130 -7.02 -5.64 16.12
N ARG A 131 -8.07 -6.48 16.06
CA ARG A 131 -8.81 -6.74 14.83
C ARG A 131 -9.51 -5.48 14.33
N VAL A 132 -10.18 -4.73 15.22
CA VAL A 132 -10.81 -3.46 14.84
C VAL A 132 -9.79 -2.49 14.25
N GLU A 133 -8.63 -2.34 14.88
CA GLU A 133 -7.55 -1.48 14.36
C GLU A 133 -7.07 -1.90 12.96
N ALA A 134 -6.99 -3.21 12.69
CA ALA A 134 -6.60 -3.73 11.38
C ALA A 134 -7.65 -3.48 10.29
N GLU A 135 -8.95 -3.64 10.60
CA GLU A 135 -10.03 -3.41 9.64
C GLU A 135 -10.32 -1.91 9.42
N LEU A 136 -9.85 -1.02 10.31
CA LEU A 136 -9.90 0.43 10.07
C LEU A 136 -8.99 0.88 8.93
N GLU A 137 -7.87 0.19 8.66
CA GLU A 137 -6.93 0.57 7.59
C GLU A 137 -7.57 0.59 6.18
N PRO A 138 -8.28 -0.45 5.72
CA PRO A 138 -8.99 -0.39 4.44
C PRO A 138 -10.13 0.65 4.44
N MET A 139 -10.83 0.85 5.56
CA MET A 139 -11.89 1.88 5.66
C MET A 139 -11.33 3.30 5.53
N ILE A 140 -10.16 3.57 6.13
CA ILE A 140 -9.43 4.83 5.96
C ILE A 140 -9.02 5.04 4.49
N ALA A 141 -8.62 3.98 3.79
CA ALA A 141 -8.31 4.06 2.37
C ALA A 141 -9.56 4.39 1.54
N ALA A 142 -10.71 3.80 1.86
CA ALA A 142 -11.99 4.10 1.23
C ALA A 142 -12.42 5.56 1.47
N LEU A 143 -12.33 6.05 2.71
CA LEU A 143 -12.57 7.45 3.07
C LEU A 143 -11.75 8.43 2.22
N ARG A 144 -10.46 8.11 1.99
CA ARG A 144 -9.59 8.92 1.14
C ARG A 144 -10.03 8.92 -0.32
N ALA A 145 -10.35 7.74 -0.86
CA ALA A 145 -10.81 7.64 -2.23
C ALA A 145 -12.10 8.47 -2.47
N ILE A 146 -13.00 8.48 -1.49
CA ILE A 146 -14.24 9.27 -1.54
C ILE A 146 -13.93 10.77 -1.47
N ALA A 147 -13.08 11.20 -0.54
CA ALA A 147 -12.66 12.59 -0.43
C ALA A 147 -11.98 13.10 -1.72
N GLU A 148 -11.09 12.30 -2.31
CA GLU A 148 -10.42 12.63 -3.58
C GLU A 148 -11.39 12.73 -4.76
N SER A 149 -12.47 11.93 -4.76
CA SER A 149 -13.49 11.99 -5.81
C SER A 149 -14.42 13.21 -5.71
N SER A 150 -14.64 13.72 -4.49
CA SER A 150 -15.44 14.94 -4.25
C SER A 150 -14.69 16.22 -4.62
N ASP A 151 -13.36 16.19 -4.59
CA ASP A 151 -12.48 17.30 -4.97
C ASP A 151 -12.30 17.44 -6.49
N GLU A 152 -12.85 16.53 -7.31
CA GLU A 152 -12.79 16.66 -8.75
C GLU A 152 -13.58 17.93 -9.14
N PRO A 153 -12.88 19.01 -9.58
CA PRO A 153 -13.48 20.33 -9.67
C PRO A 153 -14.64 20.25 -10.65
N ASP A 154 -15.83 20.57 -10.14
CA ASP A 154 -17.08 20.69 -10.88
C ASP A 154 -16.75 21.25 -12.26
N GLN A 155 -16.79 20.35 -13.24
CA GLN A 155 -16.08 20.49 -14.49
C GLN A 155 -16.60 21.77 -15.13
N ALA A 156 -15.79 22.83 -15.03
CA ALA A 156 -16.22 24.19 -15.26
C ALA A 156 -17.10 24.22 -16.50
N ASP A 157 -18.36 24.64 -16.31
CA ASP A 157 -19.39 24.72 -17.34
C ASP A 157 -18.70 25.05 -18.67
N PRO A 158 -18.80 24.18 -19.71
CA PRO A 158 -18.07 24.38 -20.94
C PRO A 158 -18.32 25.83 -21.37
N PRO A 159 -17.25 26.61 -21.64
CA PRO A 159 -17.38 28.04 -21.87
C PRO A 159 -18.52 28.27 -22.85
N PRO A 160 -19.46 29.20 -22.57
CA PRO A 160 -20.65 29.40 -23.38
C PRO A 160 -20.24 29.40 -24.84
N LEU A 161 -20.74 28.41 -25.60
CA LEU A 161 -20.45 28.31 -27.03
C LEU A 161 -20.79 29.65 -27.64
N GLU A 162 -19.77 30.43 -28.02
CA GLU A 162 -20.00 31.62 -28.82
C GLU A 162 -20.78 31.14 -30.06
N PRO A 163 -21.94 31.75 -30.38
CA PRO A 163 -22.72 31.36 -31.54
C PRO A 163 -21.85 31.58 -32.79
N GLY A 164 -21.30 30.48 -33.30
CA GLY A 164 -20.53 30.47 -34.53
C GLY A 164 -21.40 30.98 -35.67
N PRO A 165 -20.86 31.81 -36.58
CA PRO A 165 -21.59 32.31 -37.72
C PRO A 165 -22.08 31.15 -38.59
N GLU A 166 -23.40 31.09 -38.78
CA GLU A 166 -24.09 30.23 -39.72
C GLU A 166 -23.49 30.43 -41.12
N GLY A 167 -22.79 29.42 -41.65
CA GLY A 167 -22.46 29.39 -43.07
C GLY A 167 -21.18 28.67 -43.44
N ALA A 168 -21.28 27.36 -43.69
CA ALA A 168 -20.81 26.71 -44.93
C ALA A 168 -21.05 25.19 -44.87
N PRO A 169 -21.54 24.55 -45.94
CA PRO A 169 -21.56 23.10 -46.04
C PRO A 169 -20.11 22.60 -46.27
N ILE A 170 -19.58 21.87 -45.29
CA ILE A 170 -18.26 21.24 -45.40
C ILE A 170 -18.45 19.79 -45.88
N ASP A 171 -18.00 19.53 -47.10
CA ASP A 171 -17.84 18.19 -47.66
C ASP A 171 -16.89 17.35 -46.79
N ALA A 172 -17.37 16.18 -46.36
CA ALA A 172 -16.62 15.25 -45.53
C ALA A 172 -15.65 14.39 -46.37
N PRO A 173 -14.33 14.36 -46.06
CA PRO A 173 -13.44 13.32 -46.54
C PRO A 173 -13.53 12.04 -45.68
N PRO A 174 -13.26 10.85 -46.27
CA PRO A 174 -13.45 9.56 -45.61
C PRO A 174 -12.42 9.26 -44.49
N PRO A 175 -12.76 8.40 -43.51
CA PRO A 175 -11.94 8.14 -42.34
C PRO A 175 -10.68 7.33 -42.66
N SER A 176 -9.52 7.88 -42.33
CA SER A 176 -8.25 7.15 -42.32
C SER A 176 -8.10 6.40 -40.99
N HIS A 177 -8.15 5.07 -41.05
CA HIS A 177 -7.70 4.19 -39.97
C HIS A 177 -6.17 4.28 -39.85
N HIS A 178 -5.67 4.90 -38.77
CA HIS A 178 -4.27 4.71 -38.37
C HIS A 178 -4.14 4.32 -36.90
N ALA A 179 -3.51 3.15 -36.76
CA ALA A 179 -3.07 2.52 -35.54
C ALA A 179 -2.15 3.46 -34.73
N GLY A 180 -2.54 3.71 -33.48
CA GLY A 180 -1.73 4.39 -32.47
C GLY A 180 -1.66 3.53 -31.21
N MET A 181 -1.18 2.30 -31.35
CA MET A 181 -0.77 1.45 -30.24
C MET A 181 0.73 1.67 -30.03
N LEU A 182 1.16 1.82 -28.76
CA LEU A 182 2.54 1.98 -28.24
C LEU A 182 2.94 3.40 -27.79
N ALA A 183 2.35 3.88 -26.71
CA ALA A 183 2.92 4.99 -25.92
C ALA A 183 2.68 4.83 -24.41
N GLY A 184 2.67 3.60 -23.88
CA GLY A 184 2.34 3.30 -22.49
C GLY A 184 3.32 2.35 -21.80
N GLY A 185 4.64 2.56 -21.91
CA GLY A 185 5.60 1.56 -21.43
C GLY A 185 6.98 2.05 -20.96
N ILE A 186 7.15 3.34 -20.61
CA ILE A 186 8.47 3.87 -20.19
C ILE A 186 8.44 4.60 -18.83
N THR A 187 7.27 4.87 -18.24
CA THR A 187 7.19 5.65 -16.99
C THR A 187 7.46 4.83 -15.71
N LEU A 188 7.52 3.49 -15.77
CA LEU A 188 7.61 2.64 -14.56
C LEU A 188 9.03 2.20 -14.13
N LEU A 189 10.09 2.67 -14.78
CA LEU A 189 11.46 2.20 -14.48
C LEU A 189 12.30 3.16 -13.61
N VAL A 190 11.83 4.38 -13.35
CA VAL A 190 12.62 5.39 -12.61
C VAL A 190 12.45 5.29 -11.09
N LEU A 191 11.43 4.60 -10.58
CA LEU A 191 11.12 4.51 -9.14
C LEU A 191 11.81 3.36 -8.38
N GLY A 192 12.70 2.59 -9.02
CA GLY A 192 13.22 1.33 -8.45
C GLY A 192 14.64 1.33 -7.86
N THR A 193 15.42 2.42 -7.95
CA THR A 193 16.86 2.39 -7.60
C THR A 193 17.27 3.16 -6.35
N GLY A 194 16.34 3.86 -5.68
CA GLY A 194 16.65 4.67 -4.49
C GLY A 194 16.75 3.92 -3.16
N SER A 195 16.32 2.65 -3.06
CA SER A 195 16.13 1.97 -1.77
C SER A 195 17.33 1.18 -1.23
N LEU A 196 18.46 1.15 -1.94
CA LEU A 196 19.67 0.39 -1.51
C LEU A 196 20.67 1.20 -0.66
N GLY A 197 20.45 2.50 -0.45
CA GLY A 197 21.38 3.35 0.31
C GLY A 197 21.21 3.34 1.84
N ALA A 198 20.04 2.96 2.36
CA ALA A 198 19.73 3.14 3.78
C ALA A 198 20.14 1.95 4.68
N ALA A 199 20.60 0.83 4.12
CA ALA A 199 20.85 -0.39 4.90
C ALA A 199 22.23 -0.44 5.61
N VAL A 200 23.16 0.49 5.34
CA VAL A 200 24.54 0.43 5.89
C VAL A 200 24.73 1.32 7.13
N GLY A 201 23.76 2.16 7.50
CA GLY A 201 23.89 3.14 8.58
C GLY A 201 23.50 2.70 9.99
N LEU A 202 22.83 1.55 10.18
CA LEU A 202 22.30 1.12 11.49
C LEU A 202 23.18 0.06 12.16
N ILE A 203 24.48 0.33 12.26
CA ILE A 203 25.32 -0.26 13.32
C ILE A 203 25.36 0.79 14.45
N VAL A 204 24.22 1.01 15.09
CA VAL A 204 24.16 1.82 16.32
C VAL A 204 24.70 0.94 17.44
N PRO A 205 25.78 1.35 18.14
CA PRO A 205 26.29 0.61 19.28
C PRO A 205 25.16 0.48 20.31
N LYS A 206 24.88 -0.75 20.77
CA LYS A 206 23.87 -1.04 21.78
C LYS A 206 24.05 -0.06 22.96
N PRO A 207 23.04 0.76 23.31
CA PRO A 207 23.10 1.53 24.54
C PRO A 207 23.22 0.54 25.71
N LYS A 208 24.20 0.77 26.58
CA LYS A 208 24.33 0.01 27.83
C LYS A 208 23.09 0.35 28.65
N ILE A 209 22.25 -0.66 28.88
CA ILE A 209 21.09 -0.55 29.77
C ILE A 209 21.66 -0.43 31.18
N ASP A 210 21.34 0.67 31.85
CA ASP A 210 21.67 0.89 33.25
C ASP A 210 20.66 0.10 34.09
N GLU A 211 21.09 -1.01 34.70
CA GLU A 211 20.24 -1.96 35.42
C GLU A 211 19.64 -1.39 36.72
N ASP A 212 20.10 -0.22 37.16
CA ASP A 212 19.68 0.40 38.42
C ASP A 212 18.51 1.42 38.27
N ASN A 213 17.95 1.61 37.06
CA ASN A 213 16.83 2.52 36.85
C ASN A 213 15.49 1.77 36.62
N PRO A 214 14.61 1.66 37.63
CA PRO A 214 13.36 0.90 37.52
C PRO A 214 12.30 1.54 36.61
N LEU A 215 12.56 2.72 36.03
CA LEU A 215 11.66 3.36 35.07
C LEU A 215 11.81 2.85 33.63
N ASP A 216 12.91 2.18 33.27
CA ASP A 216 13.14 1.70 31.90
C ASP A 216 12.48 0.34 31.59
N LEU A 217 11.85 -0.31 32.57
CA LEU A 217 11.21 -1.61 32.37
C LEU A 217 9.82 -1.55 31.72
N ILE A 218 9.16 -0.39 31.67
CA ILE A 218 7.70 -0.36 31.45
C ILE A 218 7.26 0.03 30.03
N THR A 219 8.05 0.74 29.21
CA THR A 219 7.47 1.42 28.03
C THR A 219 8.18 1.30 26.67
N THR A 220 9.18 0.44 26.49
CA THR A 220 9.90 0.33 25.19
C THR A 220 9.79 -1.01 24.46
N ARG A 221 9.05 -1.98 25.00
CA ARG A 221 8.99 -3.34 24.42
C ARG A 221 8.18 -3.52 23.12
N PRO A 222 7.04 -2.85 22.85
CA PRO A 222 6.22 -3.22 21.68
C PRO A 222 6.83 -2.77 20.35
N VAL A 223 7.51 -1.62 20.31
CA VAL A 223 8.05 -1.06 19.06
C VAL A 223 9.22 -1.88 18.51
N GLY A 224 10.02 -2.48 19.40
CA GLY A 224 11.17 -3.31 19.00
C GLY A 224 10.77 -4.60 18.25
N TYR A 225 9.68 -5.24 18.67
CA TYR A 225 9.19 -6.47 18.02
C TYR A 225 8.51 -6.17 16.68
N ALA A 226 7.78 -5.06 16.57
CA ALA A 226 7.17 -4.64 15.31
C ALA A 226 8.22 -4.33 14.23
N LEU A 227 9.31 -3.63 14.60
CA LEU A 227 10.42 -3.35 13.68
C LEU A 227 11.15 -4.63 13.23
N LEU A 228 11.35 -5.59 14.14
CA LEU A 228 11.96 -6.88 13.79
C LEU A 228 11.07 -7.72 12.85
N ALA A 229 9.75 -7.73 13.10
CA ALA A 229 8.79 -8.45 12.26
C ALA A 229 8.71 -7.84 10.85
N GLY A 230 8.61 -6.49 10.76
CA GLY A 230 8.60 -5.78 9.47
C GLY A 230 9.89 -5.98 8.66
N GLY A 231 11.05 -5.99 9.34
CA GLY A 231 12.33 -6.26 8.68
C GLY A 231 12.42 -7.65 8.05
N LEU A 232 11.87 -8.68 8.71
CA LEU A 232 11.90 -10.06 8.21
C LEU A 232 10.99 -10.23 6.99
N ALA A 233 9.79 -9.62 7.02
CA ALA A 233 8.88 -9.63 5.87
C ALA A 233 9.53 -9.00 4.62
N CYS A 234 10.16 -7.83 4.77
CA CYS A 234 10.87 -7.17 3.66
C CYS A 234 12.02 -8.02 3.11
N ALA A 235 12.79 -8.71 3.97
CA ALA A 235 13.87 -9.59 3.54
C ALA A 235 13.36 -10.79 2.72
N VAL A 236 12.24 -11.40 3.14
CA VAL A 236 11.62 -12.51 2.42
C VAL A 236 11.10 -12.06 1.06
N THR A 237 10.37 -10.95 1.00
CA THR A 237 9.86 -10.39 -0.28
C THR A 237 11.00 -10.04 -1.22
N GLY A 238 12.07 -9.42 -0.70
CA GLY A 238 13.27 -9.11 -1.47
C GLY A 238 13.94 -10.36 -2.04
N ALA A 239 14.05 -11.44 -1.26
CA ALA A 239 14.63 -12.71 -1.72
C ALA A 239 13.81 -13.35 -2.85
N VAL A 240 12.47 -13.33 -2.75
CA VAL A 240 11.55 -13.87 -3.76
C VAL A 240 11.66 -13.08 -5.07
N LEU A 241 11.60 -11.75 -5.00
CA LEU A 241 11.74 -10.89 -6.19
C LEU A 241 13.11 -11.08 -6.87
N THR A 242 14.17 -11.23 -6.08
CA THR A 242 15.52 -11.49 -6.61
C THR A 242 15.59 -12.84 -7.31
N ALA A 243 14.95 -13.87 -6.77
CA ALA A 243 14.88 -15.19 -7.39
C ALA A 243 14.10 -15.16 -8.72
N ILE A 244 12.98 -14.44 -8.78
CA ILE A 244 12.19 -14.25 -10.00
C ILE A 244 13.01 -13.49 -11.05
N ALA A 245 13.65 -12.38 -10.69
CA ALA A 245 14.48 -11.61 -11.60
C ALA A 245 15.68 -12.42 -12.13
N ALA A 246 16.30 -13.25 -11.28
CA ALA A 246 17.37 -14.17 -11.69
C ALA A 246 16.87 -15.24 -12.66
N LYS A 247 15.67 -15.80 -12.44
CA LYS A 247 15.03 -16.76 -13.34
C LYS A 247 14.69 -16.13 -14.69
N GLN A 248 14.12 -14.93 -14.68
CA GLN A 248 13.75 -14.21 -15.89
C GLN A 248 14.97 -13.79 -16.71
N ARG A 249 16.07 -13.37 -16.07
CA ARG A 249 17.36 -13.14 -16.75
C ARG A 249 17.94 -14.38 -17.40
N ARG A 250 17.76 -15.57 -16.80
CA ARG A 250 18.20 -16.83 -17.41
C ARG A 250 17.37 -17.21 -18.63
N GLN A 251 16.07 -16.92 -18.60
CA GLN A 251 15.17 -17.14 -19.74
C GLN A 251 15.35 -16.09 -20.85
N ALA A 252 15.71 -14.85 -20.48
CA ALA A 252 16.02 -13.77 -21.41
C ALA A 252 17.39 -13.90 -22.09
N ARG A 253 18.18 -14.95 -21.78
CA ARG A 253 19.35 -15.33 -22.58
C ARG A 253 18.89 -15.99 -23.89
N LEU A 254 18.47 -15.14 -24.82
CA LEU A 254 18.74 -15.14 -26.25
C LEU A 254 18.69 -16.51 -26.95
N SER A 255 17.54 -16.83 -27.55
CA SER A 255 17.51 -17.59 -28.80
C SER A 255 17.90 -16.67 -29.95
N LEU A 256 19.20 -16.45 -30.15
CA LEU A 256 19.72 -15.89 -31.40
C LEU A 256 19.71 -17.01 -32.44
N ALA A 257 18.64 -17.10 -33.23
CA ALA A 257 18.63 -17.96 -34.41
C ALA A 257 19.16 -17.14 -35.61
N PRO A 258 20.31 -17.50 -36.20
CA PRO A 258 20.75 -16.86 -37.43
C PRO A 258 19.81 -17.30 -38.56
N PHE A 259 18.91 -16.42 -38.98
CA PHE A 259 18.22 -16.57 -40.26
C PHE A 259 19.07 -15.89 -41.32
N GLY A 260 19.78 -16.70 -42.10
CA GLY A 260 20.49 -16.26 -43.30
C GLY A 260 19.85 -16.89 -44.52
N ASP A 261 19.27 -16.07 -45.38
CA ASP A 261 18.94 -16.48 -46.74
C ASP A 261 20.02 -15.94 -47.70
N ARG A 262 20.20 -16.55 -48.88
CA ARG A 262 21.39 -16.37 -49.74
C ARG A 262 21.66 -14.94 -50.24
N HIS A 263 20.76 -14.00 -50.02
CA HIS A 263 20.88 -12.62 -50.52
C HIS A 263 20.67 -11.51 -49.48
N SER A 264 20.51 -11.83 -48.19
CA SER A 264 20.44 -10.81 -47.14
C SER A 264 20.91 -11.35 -45.77
N ALA A 265 21.83 -10.62 -45.15
CA ALA A 265 22.19 -10.80 -43.75
C ALA A 265 21.47 -9.72 -42.94
N GLY A 266 20.49 -10.12 -42.13
CA GLY A 266 19.77 -9.25 -41.21
C GLY A 266 19.71 -9.88 -39.83
N LEU A 267 19.79 -9.04 -38.79
CA LEU A 267 19.71 -9.46 -37.39
C LEU A 267 18.33 -9.05 -36.87
N SER A 268 17.39 -10.00 -36.76
CA SER A 268 16.07 -9.73 -36.17
C SER A 268 16.07 -10.10 -34.69
N VAL A 269 15.68 -9.16 -33.85
CA VAL A 269 15.48 -9.40 -32.41
C VAL A 269 13.99 -9.61 -32.19
N GLY A 270 13.57 -10.88 -32.09
CA GLY A 270 12.20 -11.26 -31.78
C GLY A 270 12.03 -11.54 -30.29
N TRP A 271 11.09 -10.87 -29.64
CA TRP A 271 10.67 -11.17 -28.27
C TRP A 271 9.46 -12.10 -28.33
N ARG A 272 9.56 -13.30 -27.74
CA ARG A 272 8.42 -14.19 -27.54
C ARG A 272 7.84 -13.88 -26.16
N LEU A 273 6.67 -13.26 -26.12
CA LEU A 273 5.85 -13.21 -24.91
C LEU A 273 5.14 -14.57 -24.75
N PRO A 274 5.14 -15.16 -23.55
CA PRO A 274 4.40 -16.39 -23.25
C PRO A 274 2.88 -16.17 -23.25
#